data_AF-A0A0F5JTW8-F1
#
_entry.id   AF-A0A0F5JTW8-F1
#
_cell.length_a   1.000
_cell.length_b   1.000
_cell.length_c   1.000
_cell.angle_alpha   90.00
_cell.angle_beta   90.00
_cell.angle_gamma   90.00
#
_symmetry.space_group_name_H-M   'P 1'
#
loop_
_entity.id
_entity.type
_entity.pdbx_description
1 polymer ?
#
loop_
_entity_poly.entity_id
_entity_poly.type
_entity_poly.pdbx_seq_one_letter_code
_entity_poly.pdbx_strand_id
1 'polypeptide(L)'
;MFATNSLDAMSMSTIPDVCKTPALVPVPIPYVNITYSSMHIPSVFNVMICGGFAENLLTEGTTSIGDEPGVLGGIVSNVFMGPDTYLTGSLKVMFGPAFAARMTSLVGMNGMPFNTVGISIVPAQFRVLLLA
;
A
#
# COMPACT_ATOMS: atom_id res chain seq x y z
N MET A 1 0.81 15.97 6.01
CA MET A 1 -0.34 15.05 5.90
C MET A 1 -0.38 14.12 7.10
N PHE A 2 -1.51 13.48 7.42
CA PHE A 2 -1.62 12.63 8.61
C PHE A 2 -0.62 11.48 8.54
N ALA A 3 0.07 11.21 9.66
CA ALA A 3 0.99 10.08 9.76
C ALA A 3 0.25 8.76 9.59
N THR A 4 0.82 7.84 8.82
CA THR A 4 0.27 6.49 8.67
C THR A 4 0.75 5.60 9.82
N ASN A 5 -0.13 4.71 10.27
CA ASN A 5 0.14 3.70 11.28
C ASN A 5 -0.70 2.45 10.97
N SER A 6 -0.54 1.40 11.77
CA SER A 6 -1.19 0.09 11.58
C SER A 6 -2.70 0.05 11.97
N LEU A 7 -3.44 1.17 11.94
CA LEU A 7 -4.87 1.27 12.28
C LEU A 7 -5.79 1.53 11.07
N ASP A 8 -5.55 0.85 9.95
CA ASP A 8 -6.38 0.93 8.72
C ASP A 8 -6.31 2.27 7.96
N ALA A 9 -5.11 2.76 7.64
CA ALA A 9 -4.98 3.62 6.46
C ALA A 9 -5.27 2.79 5.20
N MET A 10 -6.08 3.34 4.31
CA MET A 10 -6.42 2.70 3.04
C MET A 10 -5.69 3.40 1.89
N SER A 11 -5.03 2.61 1.06
CA SER A 11 -4.47 3.05 -0.21
C SER A 11 -5.26 2.45 -1.36
N MET A 12 -5.47 3.23 -2.41
CA MET A 12 -6.22 2.80 -3.59
C MET A 12 -5.39 3.04 -4.85
N SER A 13 -5.46 2.08 -5.78
CA SER A 13 -4.82 2.15 -7.08
C SER A 13 -5.28 3.38 -7.87
N THR A 14 -4.34 4.17 -8.36
CA THR A 14 -4.59 5.34 -9.21
C THR A 14 -4.58 4.97 -10.70
N ILE A 15 -3.80 3.94 -11.04
CA ILE A 15 -3.79 3.29 -12.33
C ILE A 15 -4.54 1.97 -12.14
N PRO A 16 -5.44 1.55 -13.05
CA PRO A 16 -6.10 0.26 -12.91
C PRO A 16 -5.10 -0.90 -12.87
N ASP A 17 -5.33 -1.84 -11.97
CA ASP A 17 -4.52 -3.04 -11.81
C ASP A 17 -4.88 -4.05 -12.91
N VAL A 18 -4.05 -4.15 -13.95
CA VAL A 18 -4.36 -5.03 -15.08
C VAL A 18 -3.87 -6.44 -14.81
N CYS A 19 -4.82 -7.35 -14.58
CA CYS A 19 -4.55 -8.73 -14.20
C CYS A 19 -5.11 -9.73 -15.22
N LYS A 20 -4.49 -10.90 -15.29
CA LYS A 20 -4.89 -12.00 -16.17
C LYS A 20 -6.12 -12.69 -15.57
N THR A 21 -7.24 -12.58 -16.27
CA THR A 21 -8.53 -13.13 -15.82
C THR A 21 -8.81 -14.46 -16.52
N PRO A 22 -9.25 -15.50 -15.78
CA PRO A 22 -9.65 -16.77 -16.37
C PRO A 22 -10.77 -16.61 -17.38
N ALA A 23 -10.50 -17.02 -18.61
CA ALA A 23 -11.44 -17.21 -19.71
C ALA A 23 -10.90 -18.36 -20.58
N LEU A 24 -11.51 -18.63 -21.75
CA LEU A 24 -11.00 -19.66 -22.66
C LEU A 24 -9.51 -19.45 -23.03
N VAL A 25 -9.12 -18.18 -23.15
CA VAL A 25 -7.73 -17.71 -23.19
C VAL A 25 -7.62 -16.60 -22.14
N PRO A 26 -6.57 -16.55 -21.28
CA PRO A 26 -6.44 -15.50 -20.28
C PRO A 26 -6.54 -14.10 -20.91
N VAL A 27 -7.50 -13.31 -20.43
CA VAL A 27 -7.73 -11.94 -20.92
C VAL A 27 -7.21 -10.95 -19.88
N PRO A 28 -6.42 -9.94 -20.28
CA PRO A 28 -6.05 -8.89 -19.37
C PRO A 28 -7.22 -7.92 -19.12
N ILE A 29 -7.61 -7.76 -17.86
CA ILE A 29 -8.74 -6.91 -17.44
C ILE A 29 -8.26 -5.93 -16.36
N PRO A 30 -8.63 -4.65 -16.46
CA PRO A 30 -8.31 -3.65 -15.44
C PRO A 30 -9.21 -3.80 -14.21
N TYR A 31 -8.61 -3.85 -13.03
CA TYR A 31 -9.28 -3.89 -11.72
C TYR A 31 -8.91 -2.70 -10.84
N VAL A 32 -9.65 -2.54 -9.74
CA VAL A 32 -9.26 -1.64 -8.65
C VAL A 32 -8.46 -2.47 -7.66
N ASN A 33 -7.34 -1.94 -7.18
CA ASN A 33 -6.57 -2.56 -6.11
C ASN A 33 -6.52 -1.64 -4.88
N ILE A 34 -6.64 -2.24 -3.70
CA ILE A 34 -6.76 -1.60 -2.41
C ILE A 34 -5.82 -2.30 -1.42
N THR A 35 -5.11 -1.52 -0.62
CA THR A 35 -4.29 -2.04 0.48
C THR A 35 -4.65 -1.36 1.79
N TYR A 36 -4.46 -2.09 2.88
CA TYR A 36 -4.76 -1.63 4.23
C TYR A 36 -3.53 -1.75 5.11
N SER A 37 -3.23 -0.67 5.82
CA SER A 37 -2.08 -0.57 6.70
C SER A 37 -2.15 -1.51 7.91
N SER A 38 -3.35 -2.01 8.27
CA SER A 38 -3.50 -3.04 9.29
C SER A 38 -2.84 -4.37 8.93
N MET A 39 -2.62 -4.62 7.63
CA MET A 39 -1.97 -5.81 7.10
C MET A 39 -0.46 -5.59 6.88
N HIS A 40 0.12 -4.48 7.38
CA HIS A 40 1.52 -4.14 7.17
C HIS A 40 2.44 -4.68 8.25
N ILE A 41 3.36 -5.54 7.83
CA ILE A 41 4.39 -6.16 8.67
C ILE A 41 5.67 -6.32 7.83
N PRO A 42 6.83 -5.82 8.29
CA PRO A 42 7.07 -5.20 9.60
C PRO A 42 6.67 -3.72 9.66
N SER A 43 6.04 -3.34 10.78
CA SER A 43 5.79 -1.94 11.16
C SER A 43 6.87 -1.41 12.11
N VAL A 44 6.88 -0.10 12.42
CA VAL A 44 7.83 0.51 13.37
C VAL A 44 7.36 0.29 14.81
N PHE A 45 7.69 -0.86 15.39
CA PHE A 45 7.18 -1.30 16.69
C PHE A 45 7.54 -0.39 17.89
N ASN A 46 8.59 0.42 17.78
CA ASN A 46 9.03 1.33 18.85
C ASN A 46 8.34 2.71 18.81
N VAL A 47 7.53 3.02 17.81
CA VAL A 47 6.82 4.30 17.69
C VAL A 47 5.33 4.02 17.57
N MET A 48 4.54 4.57 18.50
CA MET A 48 3.08 4.39 18.52
C MET A 48 2.37 5.73 18.31
N ILE A 49 1.40 5.74 17.40
CA ILE A 49 0.57 6.89 17.06
C ILE A 49 -0.87 6.48 17.25
N CYS A 50 -1.61 7.16 18.13
CA CYS A 50 -3.05 6.91 18.36
C CYS A 50 -3.43 5.44 18.66
N GLY A 51 -2.49 4.62 19.14
CA GLY A 51 -2.70 3.19 19.43
C GLY A 51 -2.20 2.21 18.35
N GLY A 52 -1.72 2.72 17.20
CA GLY A 52 -1.12 1.91 16.13
C GLY A 52 0.39 2.09 16.03
N PHE A 53 1.08 1.10 15.48
CA PHE A 53 2.52 1.21 15.19
C PHE A 53 2.73 2.11 13.97
N ALA A 54 3.71 3.00 14.05
CA ALA A 54 3.99 3.93 12.97
C ALA A 54 4.56 3.20 11.74
N GLU A 55 4.39 3.80 10.56
CA GLU A 55 4.86 3.21 9.30
C GLU A 55 5.84 4.13 8.58
N ASN A 56 6.77 3.54 7.84
CA ASN A 56 7.80 4.24 7.09
C ASN A 56 8.03 3.58 5.73
N LEU A 57 8.99 4.07 4.95
CA LEU A 57 9.32 3.51 3.63
C LEU A 57 9.86 2.07 3.64
N LEU A 58 10.20 1.52 4.80
CA LEU A 58 10.63 0.11 4.95
C LEU A 58 9.48 -0.78 5.44
N THR A 59 8.31 -0.20 5.70
CA THR A 59 7.11 -0.96 6.01
C THR A 59 6.57 -1.59 4.74
N GLU A 60 6.34 -2.90 4.79
CA GLU A 60 5.77 -3.69 3.70
C GLU A 60 4.37 -4.17 4.09
N GLY A 61 3.44 -4.04 3.15
CA GLY A 61 2.13 -4.65 3.26
C GLY A 61 2.14 -6.08 2.77
N THR A 62 1.36 -6.94 3.44
CA THR A 62 1.40 -8.37 3.20
C THR A 62 0.56 -8.78 1.99
N THR A 63 -0.53 -8.07 1.70
CA THR A 63 -1.46 -8.40 0.62
C THR A 63 -2.23 -7.18 0.14
N SER A 64 -2.64 -7.23 -1.12
CA SER A 64 -3.46 -6.24 -1.80
C SER A 64 -4.71 -6.93 -2.36
N ILE A 65 -5.84 -6.22 -2.40
CA ILE A 65 -7.17 -6.79 -2.64
C ILE A 65 -8.01 -5.95 -3.62
N GLY A 66 -9.06 -6.52 -4.20
CA GLY A 66 -9.98 -5.88 -5.15
C GLY A 66 -9.78 -6.32 -6.61
N ASP A 67 -8.68 -7.01 -6.90
CA ASP A 67 -8.33 -7.59 -8.20
C ASP A 67 -8.43 -9.13 -8.21
N GLU A 68 -9.16 -9.73 -7.26
CA GLU A 68 -9.28 -11.18 -7.10
C GLU A 68 -9.77 -11.94 -8.35
N PRO A 69 -10.66 -11.38 -9.20
CA PRO A 69 -11.03 -12.04 -10.46
C PRO A 69 -9.83 -12.27 -11.40
N GLY A 70 -8.77 -11.47 -11.27
CA GLY A 70 -7.48 -11.59 -11.95
C GLY A 70 -6.55 -12.67 -11.37
N VAL A 71 -7.09 -13.83 -10.98
CA VAL A 71 -6.37 -14.87 -10.21
C VAL A 71 -5.10 -15.44 -10.88
N LEU A 72 -4.93 -15.24 -12.20
CA LEU A 72 -3.71 -15.66 -12.91
C LEU A 72 -2.57 -14.64 -12.78
N GLY A 73 -2.77 -13.61 -11.96
CA GLY A 73 -1.80 -12.61 -11.55
C GLY A 73 -1.72 -11.39 -12.47
N GLY A 74 -0.98 -10.39 -12.01
CA GLY A 74 -0.72 -9.15 -12.74
C GLY A 74 0.00 -9.36 -14.07
N ILE A 75 -0.23 -8.51 -15.07
CA ILE A 75 0.52 -8.56 -16.34
C ILE A 75 2.03 -8.34 -16.09
N VAL A 76 2.36 -7.38 -15.23
CA VAL A 76 3.74 -6.96 -14.95
C VAL A 76 4.32 -7.81 -13.82
N SER A 77 3.63 -7.87 -12.68
CA SER A 77 4.16 -8.56 -11.50
C SER A 77 4.11 -10.09 -11.63
N ASN A 78 3.12 -10.64 -12.37
CA ASN A 78 2.77 -12.06 -12.37
C ASN A 78 2.44 -12.61 -10.98
N VAL A 79 2.10 -11.74 -10.02
CA VAL A 79 1.71 -12.09 -8.66
C VAL A 79 0.21 -11.93 -8.50
N PHE A 80 -0.39 -12.75 -7.65
CA PHE A 80 -1.78 -12.67 -7.22
C PHE A 80 -1.82 -12.27 -5.75
N MET A 81 -2.65 -11.28 -5.41
CA MET A 81 -2.78 -10.76 -4.04
C MET A 81 -1.43 -10.40 -3.40
N GLY A 82 -0.52 -9.82 -4.20
CA GLY A 82 0.85 -9.54 -3.79
C GLY A 82 0.98 -8.42 -2.75
N PRO A 83 2.18 -8.26 -2.16
CA PRO A 83 2.45 -7.22 -1.18
C PRO A 83 2.40 -5.82 -1.80
N ASP A 84 2.29 -4.81 -0.95
CA ASP A 84 2.43 -3.41 -1.32
C ASP A 84 3.55 -2.71 -0.54
N THR A 85 4.09 -1.64 -1.12
CA THR A 85 5.19 -0.87 -0.49
C THR A 85 5.00 0.62 -0.69
N TYR A 86 5.40 1.40 0.31
CA TYR A 86 5.41 2.85 0.19
C TYR A 86 6.56 3.32 -0.70
N LEU A 87 6.23 4.08 -1.74
CA LEU A 87 7.22 4.65 -2.67
C LEU A 87 7.70 6.04 -2.24
N THR A 88 6.85 6.75 -1.50
CA THR A 88 7.11 8.13 -1.06
C THR A 88 6.68 8.31 0.39
N GLY A 89 7.40 9.18 1.11
CA GLY A 89 7.17 9.43 2.53
C GLY A 89 7.18 10.92 2.88
N SER A 90 7.39 11.20 4.14
CA SER A 90 7.77 12.53 4.63
C SER A 90 9.17 12.90 4.14
N LEU A 91 9.44 14.21 3.99
CA LEU A 91 10.77 14.70 3.59
C LEU A 91 11.66 15.03 4.78
N LYS A 92 11.08 15.17 5.98
CA LYS A 92 11.81 15.58 7.19
C LYS A 92 11.58 14.68 8.39
N VAL A 93 10.45 13.98 8.45
CA VAL A 93 10.11 13.12 9.59
C VAL A 93 10.47 11.69 9.27
N MET A 94 11.23 11.07 10.16
CA MET A 94 11.59 9.65 10.10
C MET A 94 10.97 8.92 11.29
N PHE A 95 10.55 7.68 11.06
CA PHE A 95 10.21 6.74 12.13
C PHE A 95 11.21 5.58 12.02
N GLY A 96 12.02 5.38 13.06
CA GLY A 96 13.16 4.46 12.95
C GLY A 96 14.17 4.93 11.88
N PRO A 97 14.69 4.03 11.03
CA PRO A 97 15.76 4.35 10.07
C PRO A 97 15.27 4.93 8.73
N ALA A 98 13.96 5.10 8.52
CA ALA A 98 13.41 5.55 7.24
C ALA A 98 12.35 6.64 7.37
N PHE A 99 12.10 7.34 6.26
CA PHE A 99 11.11 8.41 6.20
C PHE A 99 9.70 7.89 6.46
N ALA A 100 8.96 8.62 7.29
CA ALA A 100 7.63 8.25 7.74
C ALA A 100 6.62 8.24 6.58
N ALA A 101 5.78 7.20 6.50
CA ALA A 101 4.66 7.14 5.59
C ALA A 101 3.54 8.07 6.09
N ARG A 102 2.75 8.60 5.14
CA ARG A 102 1.68 9.54 5.44
C ARG A 102 0.54 9.38 4.45
N MET A 103 -0.63 9.91 4.81
CA MET A 103 -1.68 10.14 3.84
C MET A 103 -1.10 10.92 2.65
N THR A 104 -1.52 10.55 1.44
CA THR A 104 -0.97 10.96 0.13
C THR A 104 0.40 10.39 -0.24
N SER A 105 0.95 9.44 0.51
CA SER A 105 2.09 8.64 0.05
C SER A 105 1.66 7.77 -1.13
N LEU A 106 2.47 7.76 -2.19
CA LEU A 106 2.40 6.78 -3.27
C LEU A 106 2.73 5.38 -2.77
N VAL A 107 2.02 4.40 -3.29
CA VAL A 107 2.14 2.98 -2.93
C VAL A 107 2.25 2.15 -4.19
N GLY A 108 3.25 1.28 -4.27
CA GLY A 108 3.34 0.26 -5.31
C GLY A 108 2.61 -0.99 -4.84
N MET A 109 1.75 -1.56 -5.68
CA MET A 109 0.82 -2.62 -5.28
C MET A 109 1.01 -3.88 -6.12
N ASN A 110 0.58 -5.01 -5.55
CA ASN A 110 0.52 -6.31 -6.19
C ASN A 110 1.89 -6.88 -6.60
N GLY A 111 2.88 -6.76 -5.71
CA GLY A 111 4.20 -7.36 -5.85
C GLY A 111 5.30 -6.41 -6.34
N MET A 112 6.48 -6.99 -6.58
CA MET A 112 7.66 -6.29 -7.09
C MET A 112 8.25 -7.10 -8.26
N PRO A 113 8.32 -6.55 -9.50
CA PRO A 113 7.91 -5.20 -9.91
C PRO A 113 6.41 -4.93 -9.71
N PHE A 114 6.06 -3.67 -9.41
CA PHE A 114 4.67 -3.27 -9.13
C PHE A 114 3.77 -3.49 -10.33
N ASN A 115 2.61 -4.12 -10.12
CA ASN A 115 1.62 -4.24 -11.20
C ASN A 115 0.83 -2.95 -11.38
N THR A 116 0.59 -2.23 -10.27
CA THR A 116 -0.01 -0.92 -10.29
C THR A 116 0.56 0.00 -9.22
N VAL A 117 0.22 1.29 -9.32
CA VAL A 117 0.57 2.32 -8.36
C VAL A 117 -0.71 2.98 -7.83
N GLY A 118 -0.76 3.17 -6.53
CA GLY A 118 -1.83 3.82 -5.80
C GLY A 118 -1.34 4.97 -4.94
N ILE A 119 -2.27 5.51 -4.18
CA ILE A 119 -2.01 6.55 -3.20
C ILE A 119 -2.82 6.28 -1.93
N SER A 120 -2.24 6.57 -0.77
CA SER A 120 -2.94 6.53 0.51
C SER A 120 -3.97 7.65 0.58
N ILE A 121 -5.25 7.30 0.56
CA ILE A 121 -6.37 8.26 0.48
C ILE A 121 -7.18 8.35 1.76
N VAL A 122 -7.23 7.29 2.57
CA VAL A 122 -7.89 7.31 3.87
C VAL A 122 -6.82 7.32 4.95
N PRO A 123 -6.81 8.33 5.84
CA PRO A 123 -5.85 8.38 6.93
C PRO A 123 -6.23 7.36 8.01
N ALA A 124 -5.23 6.72 8.62
CA ALA A 124 -5.45 5.83 9.76
C ALA A 124 -5.84 6.58 11.05
N GLN A 125 -5.56 7.89 11.11
CA GLN A 125 -5.83 8.75 12.26
C GLN A 125 -5.86 10.23 11.87
N PHE A 126 -6.50 11.06 12.70
CA PHE A 126 -6.73 12.49 12.44
C PHE A 126 -6.04 13.45 13.43
N ARG A 127 -5.15 12.97 14.29
CA ARG A 127 -4.50 13.74 15.38
C ARG A 127 -3.08 14.17 15.07
N VAL A 128 -2.29 13.31 14.43
CA VAL A 128 -0.86 13.52 14.17
C VAL A 128 -0.66 13.86 12.70
N LEU A 129 -0.32 15.12 12.44
CA LEU A 129 0.01 15.61 11.12
C LEU A 129 1.53 15.69 10.97
N LEU A 130 2.08 15.03 9.96
CA LEU A 130 3.47 15.23 9.56
C LEU A 130 3.56 16.52 8.75
N LEU A 131 4.15 17.54 9.37
CA LEU A 131 4.50 18.78 8.72
C LEU A 131 5.73 18.55 7.84
N ALA A 132 5.80 19.34 6.76
CA ALA A 132 6.80 19.24 5.71
C ALA A 132 8.19 18.95 6.25
#